data_AF-A0A6V7RQ21-F1
#
_entry.id   AF-A0A6V7RQ21-F1
#
_cell.length_a   1.000
_cell.length_b   1.000
_cell.length_c   1.000
_cell.angle_alpha   90.00
_cell.angle_beta   90.00
_cell.angle_gamma   90.00
#
_symmetry.space_group_name_H-M   'P 1'
#
loop_
_entity.id
_entity.type
_entity.pdbx_description
1 polymer ?
#
loop_
_entity_poly.entity_id
_entity_poly.type
_entity_poly.pdbx_seq_one_letter_code
_entity_poly.pdbx_strand_id
1 'polypeptide(L)' 'MEENEAKVMDWIDDHFILSEIEIEDFPFFPHGKLVRDKNEETMIVFWCVIYGRVDYRLQEA' A
#
# COMPACT_ATOMS: atom_id res chain seq x y z
N MET A 1 10.12 -12.25 6.17
CA MET A 1 10.23 -11.18 5.16
C MET A 1 9.00 -11.17 4.26
N GLU A 2 8.49 -12.31 3.79
CA GLU A 2 7.19 -12.40 3.10
C GLU A 2 5.98 -12.04 4.01
N GLU A 3 6.07 -12.33 5.31
CA GLU A 3 5.01 -11.98 6.28
C GLU A 3 4.67 -10.48 6.34
N ASN A 4 5.62 -9.59 6.05
CA ASN A 4 5.37 -8.15 6.11
C ASN A 4 4.66 -7.65 4.86
N GLU A 5 4.93 -8.27 3.71
CA GLU A 5 4.18 -8.01 2.48
C GLU A 5 2.74 -8.48 2.60
N ALA A 6 2.52 -9.67 3.17
CA ALA A 6 1.18 -10.16 3.49
C ALA A 6 0.43 -9.15 4.39
N LYS A 7 1.05 -8.62 5.45
CA LYS A 7 0.44 -7.58 6.30
C LYS A 7 0.08 -6.30 5.54
N VAL A 8 0.88 -5.91 4.56
CA VAL A 8 0.57 -4.75 3.71
C VAL A 8 -0.65 -5.04 2.84
N MET A 9 -0.70 -6.21 2.21
CA MET A 9 -1.84 -6.63 1.38
C MET A 9 -3.12 -6.83 2.21
N ASP A 10 -3.03 -7.45 3.38
CA ASP A 10 -4.16 -7.60 4.31
C ASP A 10 -4.71 -6.24 4.74
N TRP A 11 -3.83 -5.28 5.04
CA TRP A 11 -4.26 -3.92 5.36
C TRP A 11 -4.97 -3.25 4.18
N ILE A 12 -4.51 -3.47 2.94
CA ILE A 12 -5.18 -2.93 1.75
C ILE A 12 -6.56 -3.58 1.58
N ASP A 13 -6.69 -4.90 1.73
CA ASP A 13 -7.97 -5.62 1.63
C ASP A 13 -8.99 -5.15 2.69
N ASP A 14 -8.53 -4.84 3.90
CA ASP A 14 -9.37 -4.32 4.99
C ASP A 14 -9.87 -2.87 4.76
N HIS A 15 -9.16 -2.06 3.96
CA HIS A 15 -9.42 -0.62 3.80
C HIS A 15 -9.98 -0.24 2.43
N PHE A 16 -9.83 -1.09 1.42
CA PHE A 16 -10.22 -0.82 0.04
C PHE A 16 -11.10 -1.92 -0.52
N ILE A 17 -12.02 -1.53 -1.41
CA ILE A 17 -12.72 -2.49 -2.26
C ILE A 17 -11.75 -2.86 -3.38
N LEU A 18 -11.11 -4.03 -3.31
CA LEU A 18 -10.05 -4.45 -4.24
C LEU A 18 -10.44 -4.40 -5.72
N SER A 19 -11.73 -4.55 -6.04
CA SER A 19 -12.22 -4.46 -7.43
C SER A 19 -12.32 -3.03 -7.97
N GLU A 20 -12.18 -2.00 -7.12
CA GLU A 20 -12.24 -0.58 -7.48
C GLU A 20 -10.85 0.11 -7.47
N ILE A 21 -9.78 -0.65 -7.23
CA ILE A 21 -8.42 -0.13 -7.17
C ILE A 21 -7.45 -0.94 -8.02
N GLU A 22 -6.40 -0.28 -8.51
CA GLU A 22 -5.22 -0.93 -9.08
C GLU A 22 -4.10 -0.96 -8.05
N ILE A 23 -3.34 -2.05 -8.01
CA ILE A 23 -2.23 -2.23 -7.08
C ILE A 23 -0.99 -2.60 -7.89
N GLU A 24 0.06 -1.80 -7.74
CA GLU A 24 1.37 -2.03 -8.37
C GLU A 24 2.47 -2.11 -7.31
N ASP A 25 3.54 -2.87 -7.56
CA ASP A 25 4.70 -2.89 -6.68
C ASP A 25 5.43 -1.54 -6.69
N PHE A 26 5.75 -1.05 -5.49
CA PHE A 26 6.45 0.22 -5.32
C PHE A 26 7.75 0.03 -4.52
N PRO A 27 8.85 -0.38 -5.19
CA PRO A 27 10.06 -0.89 -4.53
C PRO A 27 10.88 0.18 -3.77
N PHE A 28 10.52 1.47 -3.89
CA PHE A 28 11.15 2.54 -3.10
C PHE A 28 10.83 2.46 -1.61
N PHE A 29 9.71 1.84 -1.24
CA PHE A 29 9.37 1.58 0.16
C PHE A 29 9.39 0.06 0.45
N PRO A 30 9.80 -0.38 1.65
CA PRO A 30 9.81 -1.80 2.00
C PRO A 30 8.41 -2.42 1.88
N HIS A 31 8.29 -3.44 1.02
CA HIS A 31 7.00 -4.07 0.68
C HIS A 31 5.95 -3.06 0.19
N GLY A 32 6.39 -1.97 -0.44
CA GLY A 32 5.54 -0.89 -0.90
C GLY A 32 4.61 -1.33 -2.03
N LYS A 33 3.39 -0.81 -1.97
CA LYS A 33 2.34 -0.95 -2.98
C LYS A 33 1.83 0.44 -3.34
N LEU A 34 1.81 0.75 -4.63
CA LEU A 34 1.12 1.92 -5.14
C LEU A 34 -0.33 1.51 -5.42
N VAL A 35 -1.25 2.12 -4.67
CA VAL A 35 -2.68 1.93 -4.81
C VAL A 35 -3.23 3.12 -5.60
N ARG A 36 -3.96 2.86 -6.68
CA ARG A 36 -4.62 3.88 -7.51
C ARG A 36 -6.13 3.61 -7.55
N ASP A 37 -6.92 4.65 -7.33
CA ASP A 37 -8.39 4.54 -7.42
C ASP A 37 -8.92 4.91 -8.82
N LYS A 38 -10.23 4.80 -9.00
CA LYS A 38 -10.93 5.16 -10.25
C LYS A 38 -10.88 6.65 -10.63
N ASN A 39 -10.49 7.51 -9.70
CA ASN A 39 -10.34 8.94 -9.93
C ASN A 39 -8.88 9.31 -10.25
N GLU A 40 -8.01 8.31 -10.44
CA GLU A 40 -6.57 8.45 -10.65
C GLU A 40 -5.82 9.00 -9.41
N GLU A 41 -6.46 9.03 -8.24
CA GLU A 41 -5.80 9.40 -6.98
C GLU A 41 -4.92 8.24 -6.51
N THR A 42 -3.72 8.57 -6.01
CA THR A 42 -2.74 7.56 -5.61
C THR A 42 -2.35 7.64 -4.13
N MET A 43 -2.12 6.46 -3.56
CA MET A 43 -1.61 6.29 -2.20
C MET A 43 -0.56 5.20 -2.19
N ILE A 44 0.52 5.41 -1.44
CA ILE A 44 1.54 4.39 -1.21
C ILE A 44 1.27 3.74 0.14
N VAL A 45 1.11 2.42 0.17
CA VAL A 45 1.01 1.61 1.40
C VAL A 45 2.27 0.77 1.52
N PHE A 46 2.89 0.74 2.70
CA PHE A 46 4.17 0.04 2.87
C PHE A 46 4.41 -0.41 4.31
N TRP A 47 5.40 -1.28 4.49
CA TRP A 47 5.88 -1.68 5.80
C TRP A 47 6.89 -0.65 6.34
N CYS A 48 6.53 0.08 7.38
CA CYS A 48 7.44 0.97 8.06
C CYS A 48 8.38 0.19 8.98
N VAL A 49 9.61 -0.04 8.53
CA VAL A 49 10.63 -0.80 9.28
C VAL A 49 10.99 -0.13 10.61
N ILE A 50 10.98 1.20 10.68
CA ILE A 50 11.33 1.96 11.90
C ILE A 50 10.33 1.69 13.03
N TYR A 51 9.04 1.62 12.70
CA TYR A 51 7.97 1.46 13.67
C TYR A 51 7.41 0.04 13.74
N GLY A 52 7.83 -0.86 12.85
CA GLY A 52 7.34 -2.24 12.78
C GLY A 52 5.85 -2.35 12.52
N ARG A 53 5.29 -1.52 11.63
CA ARG A 53 3.85 -1.50 11.28
C ARG A 53 3.63 -1.08 9.83
N VAL A 54 2.41 -1.31 9.32
CA VAL A 54 1.95 -0.72 8.06
C VAL A 54 1.77 0.79 8.23
N ASP A 55 2.22 1.56 7.25
CA ASP A 55 2.04 3.02 7.18
C ASP A 55 1.71 3.40 5.72
N TYR A 56 1.16 4.58 5.49
CA TYR A 56 0.73 5.02 4.17
C TYR A 56 0.97 6.52 3.93
N ARG A 57 1.16 6.91 2.66
CA ARG A 57 1.31 8.31 2.25
C ARG A 57 0.40 8.58 1.08
N LEU A 58 -0.41 9.63 1.18
CA LEU A 58 -1.12 10.19 0.04
C LEU A 58 -0.10 10.91 -0.84
N GLN A 59 -0.17 10.68 -2.15
CA GLN A 59 0.65 11.43 -3.08
C GLN A 59 -0.12 12.71 -3.41
N GLU A 60 0.31 13.84 -2.83
CA GLU A 60 -0.22 15.15 -3.23
C GLU A 60 0.27 15.47 -4.65
N ALA A 61 -0.63 16.01 -5.47
CA ALA A 61 -0.38 16.40 -6.87
C ALA A 61 0.55 17.61 -7.00
#